data_AF-A0A4R8X7L5-F1
#
_entry.id   AF-A0A4R8X7L5-F1
#
_cell.length_a   1.000
_cell.length_b   1.000
_cell.length_c   1.000
_cell.angle_alpha   90.00
_cell.angle_beta   90.00
_cell.angle_gamma   90.00
#
_symmetry.space_group_name_H-M   'P 1'
#
loop_
_entity.id
_entity.type
_entity.pdbx_description
1 polymer ?
#
loop_
_entity_poly.entity_id
_entity_poly.type
_entity_poly.pdbx_seq_one_letter_code
_entity_poly.pdbx_strand_id
1 'polypeptide(L)'
;MRRQSWAEYERTLLLGGAWLPVTGCILFVNAPVERCVEILLTGVRGAHVLNHYGHPLRVRPVSADSLDDLLTNLLPLEGAEHRHNLLMATANPEWTAMFASDWRGQDPQSPMAWFAVAGVESVKVVDIPHTYDRTTHSGFYGSRKIQMYSLTAENDVIGHSLGVRAVDTRRWEVVEPIPPFPVGNIWDPTAKRILDRFTHEHLVEMTALFGLRPFDEDFYVPERRALIVERTDPVQPNERTFTLAQARGEEPVIW
;
A
#
# COMPACT_ATOMS: atom_id res chain seq x y z
N MET A 1 7.68 21.13 -19.13
CA MET A 1 7.57 20.79 -17.69
C MET A 1 8.97 20.82 -17.10
N ARG A 2 9.24 21.66 -16.09
CA ARG A 2 10.55 21.67 -15.39
C ARG A 2 10.77 20.28 -14.79
N ARG A 3 12.00 19.75 -14.83
CA ARG A 3 12.36 18.60 -14.00
C ARG A 3 12.14 19.02 -12.55
N GLN A 4 11.11 18.51 -11.91
CA GLN A 4 10.97 18.58 -10.47
C GLN A 4 12.25 17.96 -9.89
N SER A 5 12.91 18.70 -9.01
CA SER A 5 14.06 18.17 -8.29
C SER A 5 13.60 17.01 -7.40
N TRP A 6 14.52 16.10 -7.10
CA TRP A 6 14.24 14.96 -6.20
C TRP A 6 13.59 15.41 -4.88
N ALA A 7 14.15 16.44 -4.26
CA ALA A 7 13.66 17.02 -3.02
C ALA A 7 12.26 17.65 -3.14
N GLU A 8 11.88 18.15 -4.32
CA GLU A 8 10.52 18.65 -4.55
C GLU A 8 9.52 17.51 -4.73
N TYR A 9 9.95 16.36 -5.27
CA TYR A 9 9.10 15.18 -5.42
C TYR A 9 8.90 14.45 -4.08
N GLU A 10 9.93 14.32 -3.26
CA GLU A 10 9.79 13.72 -1.92
C GLU A 10 8.71 14.41 -1.08
N ARG A 11 8.59 15.74 -1.19
CA ARG A 11 7.55 16.52 -0.49
C ARG A 11 6.13 16.23 -0.94
N THR A 12 5.92 15.60 -2.08
CA THR A 12 4.58 15.19 -2.54
C THR A 12 4.21 13.80 -2.04
N LEU A 13 5.16 13.05 -1.46
CA LEU A 13 4.92 11.75 -0.87
C LEU A 13 4.43 11.90 0.57
N LEU A 14 3.62 10.94 1.02
CA LEU A 14 3.16 10.87 2.41
C LEU A 14 4.35 10.87 3.38
N LEU A 15 4.32 11.74 4.39
CA LEU A 15 5.39 11.96 5.37
C LEU A 15 6.74 12.32 4.71
N GLY A 16 6.71 13.05 3.59
CA GLY A 16 7.91 13.43 2.83
C GLY A 16 8.70 12.22 2.30
N GLY A 17 8.06 11.05 2.19
CA GLY A 17 8.71 9.81 1.80
C GLY A 17 9.58 9.17 2.89
N ALA A 18 9.57 9.67 4.13
CA ALA A 18 10.31 9.09 5.26
C ALA A 18 9.97 7.60 5.50
N TRP A 19 8.72 7.23 5.24
CA TRP A 19 8.19 5.87 5.40
C TRP A 19 7.97 5.13 4.08
N LEU A 20 8.68 5.49 3.00
CA LEU A 20 8.43 4.95 1.65
C LEU A 20 8.27 3.42 1.55
N PRO A 21 9.04 2.57 2.27
CA PRO A 21 8.79 1.12 2.27
C PRO A 21 7.38 0.71 2.68
N VAL A 22 6.71 1.52 3.50
CA VAL A 22 5.37 1.25 4.04
C VAL A 22 4.31 2.12 3.39
N THR A 23 4.63 3.37 3.04
CA THR A 23 3.68 4.35 2.48
C THR A 23 3.71 4.44 0.95
N GLY A 24 4.71 3.86 0.29
CA GLY A 24 4.81 3.82 -1.17
C GLY A 24 3.71 2.98 -1.82
N CYS A 25 3.08 2.09 -1.06
CA CYS A 25 1.88 1.37 -1.44
C CYS A 25 0.91 1.31 -0.26
N ILE A 26 -0.30 1.82 -0.45
CA ILE A 26 -1.34 1.86 0.59
C ILE A 26 -2.57 1.14 0.07
N LEU A 27 -3.14 0.26 0.89
CA LEU A 27 -4.44 -0.36 0.63
C LEU A 27 -5.55 0.42 1.34
N PHE A 28 -6.59 0.76 0.60
CA PHE A 28 -7.86 1.28 1.11
C PHE A 28 -8.94 0.23 0.92
N VAL A 29 -9.73 -0.01 1.96
CA VAL A 29 -10.79 -1.01 1.98
C VAL A 29 -12.10 -0.28 2.26
N ASN A 30 -13.12 -0.51 1.42
CA ASN A 30 -14.41 0.18 1.52
C ASN A 30 -15.29 -0.46 2.60
N ALA A 31 -14.82 -0.42 3.85
CA ALA A 31 -15.52 -0.91 5.03
C ALA A 31 -14.95 -0.27 6.31
N PRO A 32 -15.71 -0.26 7.41
CA PRO A 32 -15.21 0.13 8.72
C PRO A 32 -14.04 -0.74 9.20
N VAL A 33 -13.21 -0.19 10.09
CA VAL A 33 -11.97 -0.85 10.57
C VAL A 33 -12.27 -2.21 11.19
N GLU A 34 -13.33 -2.30 12.00
CA GLU A 34 -13.76 -3.52 12.69
C GLU A 34 -14.12 -4.62 11.70
N ARG A 35 -14.82 -4.26 10.61
CA ARG A 35 -15.17 -5.21 9.55
C ARG A 35 -13.93 -5.69 8.81
N CYS A 36 -12.98 -4.79 8.55
CA CYS A 36 -11.73 -5.16 7.92
C CYS A 36 -10.93 -6.15 8.79
N VAL A 37 -10.84 -5.89 10.10
CA VAL A 37 -10.20 -6.79 11.07
C VAL A 37 -10.90 -8.14 11.11
N GLU A 38 -12.22 -8.17 11.18
CA GLU A 38 -13.00 -9.41 11.17
C GLU A 38 -12.65 -10.27 9.94
N ILE A 39 -12.65 -9.68 8.74
CA ILE A 39 -12.32 -10.37 7.49
C ILE A 39 -10.89 -10.93 7.52
N LEU A 40 -9.92 -10.19 8.07
CA LEU A 40 -8.53 -10.67 8.19
C LEU A 40 -8.37 -11.81 9.20
N LEU A 41 -9.26 -11.92 10.20
CA LEU A 41 -9.23 -12.94 11.24
C LEU A 41 -9.99 -14.21 10.87
N THR A 42 -11.14 -14.07 10.19
CA THR A 42 -12.09 -15.17 9.96
C THR A 42 -12.23 -15.55 8.49
N GLY A 43 -11.85 -14.65 7.57
CA GLY A 43 -11.91 -14.88 6.14
C GLY A 43 -10.80 -15.79 5.63
N VAL A 44 -10.49 -15.68 4.33
CA VAL A 44 -9.54 -16.56 3.62
C VAL A 44 -8.18 -16.62 4.32
N ARG A 45 -7.62 -15.46 4.71
CA ARG A 45 -6.37 -15.37 5.47
C ARG A 45 -6.48 -16.06 6.82
N GLY A 46 -7.55 -15.78 7.56
CA GLY A 46 -7.82 -16.35 8.88
C GLY A 46 -7.85 -17.87 8.84
N ALA A 47 -8.60 -18.43 7.89
CA ALA A 47 -8.68 -19.87 7.67
C ALA A 47 -7.32 -20.48 7.26
N HIS A 48 -6.56 -19.83 6.38
CA HIS A 48 -5.22 -20.28 6.00
C HIS A 48 -4.28 -20.34 7.22
N VAL A 49 -4.22 -19.25 7.98
CA VAL A 49 -3.38 -19.17 9.18
C VAL A 49 -3.84 -20.19 10.23
N LEU A 50 -5.15 -20.37 10.37
CA LEU A 50 -5.73 -21.39 11.27
C LEU A 50 -5.24 -22.79 10.95
N ASN A 51 -5.36 -23.17 9.68
CA ASN A 51 -5.04 -24.52 9.23
C ASN A 51 -3.54 -24.84 9.30
N HIS A 52 -2.67 -23.82 9.19
CA HIS A 52 -1.22 -24.03 9.15
C HIS A 52 -0.54 -23.79 10.50
N TYR A 53 -1.05 -22.85 11.30
CA TYR A 53 -0.37 -22.34 12.50
C TYR A 53 -1.24 -22.37 13.77
N GLY A 54 -2.49 -22.86 13.70
CA GLY A 54 -3.42 -22.87 14.84
C GLY A 54 -4.04 -21.48 15.08
N HIS A 55 -4.07 -20.96 16.31
CA HIS A 55 -4.69 -19.64 16.56
C HIS A 55 -3.66 -18.54 16.87
N PRO A 56 -2.75 -18.17 15.94
CA PRO A 56 -1.74 -17.16 16.24
C PRO A 56 -2.19 -15.73 15.98
N LEU A 57 -3.35 -15.51 15.34
CA LEU A 57 -3.82 -14.15 15.06
C LEU A 57 -4.27 -13.44 16.33
N ARG A 58 -3.71 -12.25 16.56
CA ARG A 58 -4.10 -11.35 17.64
C ARG A 58 -4.46 -9.99 17.08
N VAL A 59 -5.33 -9.30 17.81
CA VAL A 59 -5.66 -7.91 17.53
C VAL A 59 -5.30 -7.11 18.76
N ARG A 60 -4.58 -6.02 18.57
CA ARG A 60 -4.32 -5.05 19.64
C ARG A 60 -4.63 -3.63 19.17
N PRO A 61 -5.28 -2.81 20.00
CA PRO A 61 -5.43 -1.39 19.72
C PRO A 61 -4.10 -0.67 19.94
N VAL A 62 -3.86 0.35 19.13
CA VAL A 62 -2.77 1.30 19.31
C VAL A 62 -3.30 2.72 19.14
N SER A 63 -2.66 3.66 19.82
CA SER A 63 -3.00 5.07 19.77
C SER A 63 -1.72 5.89 19.75
N ALA A 64 -1.72 6.95 18.94
CA ALA A 64 -0.66 7.94 18.93
C ALA A 64 -1.20 9.28 18.40
N ASP A 65 -0.42 10.33 18.62
CA ASP A 65 -0.79 11.69 18.20
C ASP A 65 -0.50 11.96 16.72
N SER A 66 0.32 11.12 16.07
CA SER A 66 0.71 11.26 14.67
C SER A 66 0.64 9.94 13.90
N LEU A 67 0.56 10.03 12.56
CA LEU A 67 0.67 8.87 11.68
C LEU A 67 2.06 8.23 11.78
N ASP A 68 3.12 9.05 11.85
CA ASP A 68 4.50 8.60 12.00
C ASP A 68 4.67 7.66 13.19
N ASP A 69 4.17 8.07 14.37
CA ASP A 69 4.20 7.27 15.59
C ASP A 69 3.40 5.97 15.45
N LEU A 70 2.25 5.99 14.76
CA LEU A 70 1.48 4.76 14.51
C LEU A 70 2.27 3.78 13.64
N LEU A 71 2.92 4.26 12.58
CA LEU A 71 3.72 3.44 11.66
C LEU A 71 4.91 2.78 12.35
N THR A 72 5.44 3.34 13.45
CA THR A 72 6.48 2.67 14.26
C THR A 72 6.08 1.29 14.77
N ASN A 73 4.78 1.01 14.90
CA ASN A 73 4.29 -0.31 15.31
C ASN A 73 4.46 -1.38 14.23
N LEU A 74 4.83 -1.01 13.00
CA LEU A 74 5.17 -1.92 11.91
C LEU A 74 6.67 -2.26 11.89
N LEU A 75 7.46 -1.69 12.80
CA LEU A 75 8.88 -2.00 12.92
C LEU A 75 9.12 -3.17 13.90
N PRO A 76 10.13 -4.02 13.62
CA PRO A 76 10.96 -4.02 12.42
C PRO A 76 10.19 -4.52 11.18
N LEU A 77 10.63 -4.10 9.99
CA LEU A 77 10.01 -4.52 8.73
C LEU A 77 10.39 -5.98 8.42
N GLU A 78 9.56 -6.68 7.66
CA GLU A 78 9.60 -8.12 7.51
C GLU A 78 9.91 -8.53 6.07
N GLY A 79 10.75 -9.56 5.94
CA GLY A 79 11.29 -10.07 4.68
C GLY A 79 10.42 -11.04 3.90
N ALA A 80 9.44 -11.64 4.57
CA ALA A 80 8.66 -12.77 4.08
C ALA A 80 7.16 -12.50 4.31
N GLU A 81 6.42 -13.44 4.89
CA GLU A 81 4.99 -13.25 5.13
C GLU A 81 4.75 -12.08 6.10
N HIS A 82 4.01 -11.05 5.67
CA HIS A 82 3.66 -9.91 6.54
C HIS A 82 2.85 -10.40 7.75
N ARG A 83 3.43 -10.19 8.92
CA ARG A 83 2.88 -10.59 10.21
C ARG A 83 2.08 -9.46 10.83
N HIS A 84 2.38 -8.19 10.53
CA HIS A 84 1.68 -7.03 11.07
C HIS A 84 0.92 -6.27 9.98
N ASN A 85 -0.37 -6.07 10.20
CA ASN A 85 -1.21 -5.17 9.41
C ASN A 85 -1.77 -4.11 10.35
N LEU A 86 -1.47 -2.84 10.08
CA LEU A 86 -1.99 -1.69 10.80
C LEU A 86 -3.20 -1.14 10.02
N LEU A 87 -4.37 -1.15 10.65
CA LEU A 87 -5.63 -0.68 10.08
C LEU A 87 -6.13 0.55 10.84
N MET A 88 -6.54 1.58 10.11
CA MET A 88 -7.10 2.79 10.72
C MET A 88 -8.17 3.42 9.85
N ALA A 89 -9.10 4.13 10.49
CA ALA A 89 -10.07 4.93 9.79
C ALA A 89 -9.37 6.09 9.06
N THR A 90 -9.97 6.52 7.96
CA THR A 90 -9.58 7.75 7.27
C THR A 90 -10.59 8.86 7.56
N ALA A 91 -10.28 10.10 7.18
CA ALA A 91 -11.22 11.21 7.26
C ALA A 91 -12.48 10.98 6.40
N ASN A 92 -12.43 10.07 5.42
CA ASN A 92 -13.62 9.52 4.78
C ASN A 92 -14.03 8.22 5.49
N PRO A 93 -15.15 8.21 6.25
CA PRO A 93 -15.51 7.07 7.10
C PRO A 93 -15.87 5.80 6.33
N GLU A 94 -16.08 5.87 5.01
CA GLU A 94 -16.32 4.70 4.17
C GLU A 94 -15.03 3.87 3.94
N TRP A 95 -13.86 4.48 4.15
CA TRP A 95 -12.58 3.87 3.83
C TRP A 95 -11.71 3.65 5.07
N THR A 96 -11.21 2.43 5.18
CA THR A 96 -10.13 2.04 6.09
C THR A 96 -8.82 2.00 5.33
N ALA A 97 -7.78 2.65 5.86
CA ALA A 97 -6.41 2.50 5.38
C ALA A 97 -5.74 1.30 6.06
N MET A 98 -5.00 0.52 5.28
CA MET A 98 -4.21 -0.61 5.76
C MET A 98 -2.77 -0.48 5.29
N PHE A 99 -1.85 -0.52 6.25
CA PHE A 99 -0.41 -0.57 6.06
C PHE A 99 0.13 -1.93 6.52
N ALA A 100 1.19 -2.43 5.89
CA ALA A 100 1.83 -3.68 6.26
C ALA A 100 3.32 -3.48 6.53
N SER A 101 3.91 -4.40 7.29
CA SER A 101 5.31 -4.42 7.69
C SER A 101 6.28 -4.87 6.58
N ASP A 102 5.88 -4.91 5.31
CA ASP A 102 6.73 -5.41 4.22
C ASP A 102 7.94 -4.50 3.95
N TRP A 103 9.15 -5.04 4.05
CA TRP A 103 10.38 -4.22 3.90
C TRP A 103 10.63 -3.71 2.47
N ARG A 104 9.97 -4.28 1.46
CA ARG A 104 10.12 -3.92 0.04
C ARG A 104 8.90 -3.25 -0.56
N GLY A 105 7.99 -2.73 0.27
CA GLY A 105 6.69 -2.29 -0.19
C GLY A 105 5.64 -3.38 -0.05
N GLN A 106 4.44 -2.96 0.34
CA GLN A 106 3.29 -3.84 0.36
C GLN A 106 2.93 -4.28 -1.07
N ASP A 107 2.66 -5.58 -1.25
CA ASP A 107 1.89 -6.06 -2.40
C ASP A 107 0.53 -6.59 -1.95
N PRO A 108 -0.48 -5.71 -1.76
CA PRO A 108 -1.76 -6.08 -1.17
C PRO A 108 -2.68 -6.86 -2.13
N GLN A 109 -2.17 -7.47 -3.21
CA GLN A 109 -3.02 -8.25 -4.12
C GLN A 109 -3.77 -9.37 -3.40
N SER A 110 -3.10 -10.09 -2.48
CA SER A 110 -3.77 -11.13 -1.65
C SER A 110 -4.81 -10.52 -0.70
N PRO A 111 -4.49 -9.48 0.11
CA PRO A 111 -5.49 -8.74 0.87
C PRO A 111 -6.70 -8.26 0.06
N MET A 112 -6.50 -7.64 -1.10
CA MET A 112 -7.59 -7.18 -1.97
C MET A 112 -8.51 -8.34 -2.36
N ALA A 113 -7.95 -9.50 -2.73
CA ALA A 113 -8.73 -10.69 -3.05
C ALA A 113 -9.51 -11.22 -1.83
N TRP A 114 -8.92 -11.20 -0.63
CA TRP A 114 -9.61 -11.63 0.59
C TRP A 114 -10.80 -10.73 0.93
N PHE A 115 -10.66 -9.41 0.78
CA PHE A 115 -11.76 -8.47 0.96
C PHE A 115 -12.83 -8.65 -0.12
N ALA A 116 -12.45 -8.86 -1.38
CA ALA A 116 -13.40 -9.11 -2.46
C ALA A 116 -14.22 -10.38 -2.23
N VAL A 117 -13.60 -11.48 -1.77
CA VAL A 117 -14.32 -12.71 -1.36
C VAL A 117 -15.33 -12.45 -0.23
N ALA A 118 -15.04 -11.48 0.63
CA ALA A 118 -15.95 -11.06 1.71
C ALA A 118 -16.99 -10.01 1.28
N GLY A 119 -17.09 -9.72 -0.02
CA GLY A 119 -18.03 -8.75 -0.58
C GLY A 119 -17.64 -7.29 -0.31
N VAL A 120 -16.34 -7.00 -0.18
CA VAL A 120 -15.83 -5.65 0.11
C VAL A 120 -14.87 -5.19 -0.99
N GLU A 121 -15.16 -4.01 -1.55
CA GLU A 121 -14.31 -3.37 -2.55
C GLU A 121 -13.02 -2.82 -1.93
N SER A 122 -11.97 -2.71 -2.73
CA SER A 122 -10.69 -2.18 -2.27
C SER A 122 -9.93 -1.46 -3.36
N VAL A 123 -9.15 -0.46 -2.97
CA VAL A 123 -8.30 0.35 -3.84
C VAL A 123 -6.87 0.34 -3.30
N LYS A 124 -5.92 -0.07 -4.14
CA LYS A 124 -4.49 0.04 -3.87
C LYS A 124 -3.95 1.26 -4.60
N VAL A 125 -3.26 2.13 -3.86
CA VAL A 125 -2.58 3.32 -4.39
C VAL A 125 -1.07 3.10 -4.25
N VAL A 126 -0.33 3.27 -5.34
CA VAL A 126 1.13 3.13 -5.36
C VAL A 126 1.74 4.40 -5.92
N ASP A 127 2.67 5.00 -5.16
CA ASP A 127 3.55 6.03 -5.66
C ASP A 127 4.97 5.86 -5.10
N ILE A 128 5.78 5.16 -5.88
CA ILE A 128 7.14 4.79 -5.56
C ILE A 128 8.06 5.46 -6.60
N PRO A 129 8.98 6.34 -6.18
CA PRO A 129 10.00 6.87 -7.08
C PRO A 129 10.97 5.79 -7.58
N HIS A 130 11.60 6.05 -8.72
CA HIS A 130 12.69 5.20 -9.18
C HIS A 130 14.03 5.68 -8.64
N THR A 131 14.57 4.97 -7.65
CA THR A 131 15.86 5.26 -6.99
C THR A 131 16.86 4.12 -7.06
N TYR A 132 16.54 3.05 -7.78
CA TYR A 132 17.36 1.85 -7.81
C TYR A 132 18.79 2.11 -8.33
N ASP A 133 19.79 1.83 -7.50
CA ASP A 133 21.20 1.86 -7.86
C ASP A 133 21.68 0.43 -8.16
N ARG A 134 22.20 0.25 -9.38
CA ARG A 134 22.72 -1.04 -9.87
C ARG A 134 24.03 -1.44 -9.21
N THR A 135 24.80 -0.48 -8.70
CA THR A 135 26.11 -0.71 -8.09
C THR A 135 25.94 -1.32 -6.70
N THR A 136 25.04 -0.76 -5.91
CA THR A 136 24.74 -1.20 -4.55
C THR A 136 23.62 -2.24 -4.48
N HIS A 137 22.91 -2.45 -5.59
CA HIS A 137 21.71 -3.28 -5.67
C HIS A 137 20.62 -2.86 -4.66
N SER A 138 20.52 -1.56 -4.38
CA SER A 138 19.60 -0.97 -3.39
C SER A 138 18.67 0.09 -4.00
N GLY A 139 17.64 0.48 -3.26
CA GLY A 139 16.63 1.45 -3.70
C GLY A 139 15.41 0.80 -4.38
N PHE A 140 14.58 1.63 -5.02
CA PHE A 140 13.25 1.21 -5.51
C PHE A 140 13.14 1.23 -7.04
N TYR A 141 12.47 0.21 -7.58
CA TYR A 141 11.89 0.29 -8.91
C TYR A 141 10.67 1.19 -8.86
N GLY A 142 10.66 2.24 -9.68
CA GLY A 142 9.59 3.21 -9.59
C GLY A 142 8.28 2.66 -10.12
N SER A 143 7.18 3.03 -9.48
CA SER A 143 5.83 2.69 -9.92
C SER A 143 4.88 3.77 -9.46
N ARG A 144 3.99 4.20 -10.36
CA ARG A 144 2.86 5.05 -10.01
C ARG A 144 1.61 4.42 -10.59
N LYS A 145 0.74 3.90 -9.75
CA LYS A 145 -0.47 3.22 -10.22
C LYS A 145 -1.58 3.23 -9.18
N ILE A 146 -2.80 3.13 -9.67
CA ILE A 146 -3.98 2.84 -8.89
C ILE A 146 -4.57 1.52 -9.39
N GLN A 147 -5.02 0.67 -8.47
CA GLN A 147 -5.69 -0.59 -8.80
C GLN A 147 -6.92 -0.75 -7.90
N MET A 148 -8.02 -1.29 -8.41
CA MET A 148 -9.24 -1.51 -7.64
C MET A 148 -9.78 -2.90 -7.90
N TYR A 149 -10.30 -3.56 -6.86
CA TYR A 149 -11.25 -4.65 -7.01
C TYR A 149 -12.64 -4.10 -6.70
N SER A 150 -13.49 -4.06 -7.72
CA SER A 150 -14.91 -3.72 -7.63
C SER A 150 -15.77 -4.98 -7.68
N LEU A 151 -17.02 -4.86 -7.27
CA LEU A 151 -17.97 -5.96 -7.24
C LEU A 151 -19.18 -5.66 -8.14
N THR A 152 -19.59 -6.66 -8.92
CA THR A 152 -20.88 -6.60 -9.64
C THR A 152 -22.05 -6.80 -8.68
N ALA A 153 -23.28 -6.62 -9.18
CA ALA A 153 -24.49 -6.94 -8.42
C ALA A 153 -24.55 -8.43 -8.00
N GLU A 154 -23.90 -9.30 -8.76
CA GLU A 154 -23.76 -10.73 -8.51
C GLU A 154 -22.55 -11.09 -7.63
N ASN A 155 -21.81 -10.11 -7.12
CA ASN A 155 -20.54 -10.24 -6.39
C ASN A 155 -19.38 -10.85 -7.20
N ASP A 156 -19.40 -10.72 -8.52
CA ASP A 156 -18.22 -11.03 -9.33
C ASP A 156 -17.16 -9.93 -9.16
N VAL A 157 -15.90 -10.34 -9.05
CA VAL A 157 -14.78 -9.42 -8.84
C VAL A 157 -14.26 -8.90 -10.18
N ILE A 158 -14.23 -7.58 -10.34
CA ILE A 158 -13.63 -6.91 -11.50
C ILE A 158 -12.38 -6.16 -11.06
N GLY A 159 -11.25 -6.50 -11.67
CA GLY A 159 -9.97 -5.84 -11.40
C GLY A 159 -9.69 -4.69 -12.35
N HIS A 160 -9.56 -3.48 -11.82
CA HIS A 160 -9.18 -2.26 -12.55
C HIS A 160 -7.74 -1.89 -12.25
N SER A 161 -7.03 -1.31 -13.22
CA SER A 161 -5.65 -0.89 -13.02
C SER A 161 -5.29 0.25 -13.98
N LEU A 162 -4.61 1.27 -13.50
CA LEU A 162 -4.10 2.37 -14.32
C LEU A 162 -2.77 2.86 -13.77
N GLY A 163 -1.81 3.13 -14.65
CA GLY A 163 -0.63 3.90 -14.29
C GLY A 163 0.62 3.59 -15.11
N VAL A 164 1.78 3.69 -14.47
CA VAL A 164 3.09 3.43 -15.06
C VAL A 164 3.98 2.68 -14.08
N ARG A 165 4.90 1.86 -14.60
CA ARG A 165 5.90 1.18 -13.77
C ARG A 165 7.22 1.00 -14.50
N ALA A 166 8.31 1.01 -13.76
CA ALA A 166 9.61 0.62 -14.24
C ALA A 166 9.65 -0.90 -14.42
N VAL A 167 10.05 -1.35 -15.60
CA VAL A 167 10.26 -2.78 -15.91
C VAL A 167 11.71 -3.19 -15.65
N ASP A 168 12.60 -2.23 -15.82
CA ASP A 168 14.01 -2.32 -15.48
C ASP A 168 14.53 -0.91 -15.18
N THR A 169 15.84 -0.79 -14.97
CA THR A 169 16.50 0.48 -14.60
C THR A 169 16.41 1.61 -15.64
N ARG A 170 15.91 1.34 -16.85
CA ARG A 170 15.86 2.30 -17.96
C ARG A 170 14.50 2.35 -18.65
N ARG A 171 13.70 1.29 -18.54
CA ARG A 171 12.44 1.14 -19.26
C ARG A 171 11.26 1.30 -18.33
N TRP A 172 10.33 2.15 -18.75
CA TRP A 172 9.01 2.29 -18.17
C TRP A 172 7.97 1.69 -19.10
N GLU A 173 6.86 1.23 -18.55
CA GLU A 173 5.69 0.81 -19.30
C GLU A 173 4.42 1.40 -18.71
N VAL A 174 3.39 1.48 -19.55
CA VAL A 174 2.04 1.87 -19.15
C VAL A 174 1.33 0.63 -18.62
N VAL A 175 0.60 0.79 -17.54
CA VAL A 175 -0.42 -0.13 -17.08
C VAL A 175 -1.76 0.42 -17.56
N GLU A 176 -2.26 -0.10 -18.67
CA GLU A 176 -3.45 0.43 -19.34
C GLU A 176 -4.74 0.12 -18.58
N PRO A 177 -5.74 1.03 -18.62
CA PRO A 177 -7.02 0.83 -17.95
C PRO A 177 -7.88 -0.20 -18.66
N ILE A 178 -7.82 -1.45 -18.19
CA ILE A 178 -8.65 -2.53 -18.72
C ILE A 178 -9.20 -3.38 -17.56
N PRO A 179 -10.53 -3.36 -17.31
CA PRO A 179 -11.52 -2.39 -17.82
C PRO A 179 -11.34 -0.99 -17.20
N PRO A 180 -11.96 0.06 -17.77
CA PRO A 180 -12.01 1.40 -17.16
C PRO A 180 -12.53 1.36 -15.72
N PHE A 181 -12.08 2.29 -14.88
CA PHE A 181 -12.63 2.43 -13.53
C PHE A 181 -14.10 2.92 -13.59
N PRO A 182 -14.95 2.54 -12.61
CA PRO A 182 -16.34 3.01 -12.55
C PRO A 182 -16.49 4.53 -12.50
N VAL A 183 -15.47 5.22 -11.96
CA VAL A 183 -15.40 6.68 -11.83
C VAL A 183 -14.77 7.37 -13.05
N GLY A 184 -14.41 6.61 -14.09
CA GLY A 184 -13.62 7.11 -15.23
C GLY A 184 -12.11 7.05 -14.99
N ASN A 185 -11.33 7.50 -15.98
CA ASN A 185 -9.87 7.46 -15.95
C ASN A 185 -9.29 8.86 -16.17
N ILE A 186 -8.29 9.24 -15.37
CA ILE A 186 -7.53 10.48 -15.51
C ILE A 186 -6.10 10.12 -15.87
N TRP A 187 -5.70 10.42 -17.10
CA TRP A 187 -4.36 10.23 -17.63
C TRP A 187 -4.21 10.94 -18.98
N ASP A 188 -2.97 11.18 -19.43
CA ASP A 188 -2.67 11.74 -20.75
C ASP A 188 -2.08 10.66 -21.67
N PRO A 189 -2.88 9.96 -22.49
CA PRO A 189 -2.36 8.95 -23.41
C PRO A 189 -1.49 9.54 -24.53
N THR A 190 -1.56 10.86 -24.76
CA THR A 190 -0.86 11.53 -25.86
C THR A 190 0.54 11.99 -25.47
N ALA A 191 0.88 11.98 -24.18
CA ALA A 191 2.20 12.39 -23.71
C ALA A 191 3.31 11.52 -24.34
N LYS A 192 4.37 12.19 -24.80
CA LYS A 192 5.50 11.54 -25.48
C LYS A 192 6.31 10.63 -24.56
N ARG A 193 6.50 11.03 -23.30
CA ARG A 193 7.20 10.23 -22.29
C ARG A 193 6.18 9.40 -21.53
N ILE A 194 6.47 8.13 -21.31
CA ILE A 194 5.58 7.20 -20.58
C ILE A 194 5.23 7.75 -19.20
N LEU A 195 6.24 8.23 -18.46
CA LEU A 195 6.06 8.84 -17.14
C LEU A 195 5.13 10.05 -17.12
N ASP A 196 5.05 10.78 -18.23
CA ASP A 196 4.22 11.99 -18.32
C ASP A 196 2.75 11.61 -18.65
N ARG A 197 2.47 10.33 -18.98
CA ARG A 197 1.09 9.85 -19.21
C ARG A 197 0.31 9.69 -17.91
N PHE A 198 0.99 9.36 -16.81
CA PHE A 198 0.37 9.22 -15.49
C PHE A 198 1.29 9.80 -14.41
N THR A 199 1.11 11.10 -14.14
CA THR A 199 1.92 11.85 -13.17
C THR A 199 1.39 11.67 -11.75
N HIS A 200 2.08 12.23 -10.76
CA HIS A 200 1.61 12.26 -9.37
C HIS A 200 0.26 12.98 -9.27
N GLU A 201 0.11 14.10 -9.98
CA GLU A 201 -1.13 14.87 -10.03
C GLU A 201 -2.29 14.06 -10.60
N HIS A 202 -2.07 13.29 -11.68
CA HIS A 202 -3.09 12.37 -12.19
C HIS A 202 -3.48 11.32 -11.14
N LEU A 203 -2.53 10.81 -10.34
CA LEU A 203 -2.83 9.86 -9.27
C LEU A 203 -3.65 10.53 -8.14
N VAL A 204 -3.27 11.74 -7.72
CA VAL A 204 -4.01 12.53 -6.73
C VAL A 204 -5.45 12.75 -7.20
N GLU A 205 -5.63 13.22 -8.44
CA GLU A 205 -6.95 13.44 -9.04
C GLU A 205 -7.75 12.13 -9.13
N MET A 206 -7.14 11.03 -9.57
CA MET A 206 -7.78 9.71 -9.58
C MET A 206 -8.24 9.28 -8.18
N THR A 207 -7.42 9.47 -7.16
CA THR A 207 -7.76 9.07 -5.78
C THR A 207 -8.87 9.95 -5.19
N ALA A 208 -8.91 11.23 -5.57
CA ALA A 208 -9.97 12.15 -5.15
C ALA A 208 -11.36 11.73 -5.68
N LEU A 209 -11.44 11.07 -6.84
CA LEU A 209 -12.70 10.51 -7.35
C LEU A 209 -13.31 9.43 -6.45
N PHE A 210 -12.49 8.77 -5.63
CA PHE A 210 -12.93 7.82 -4.60
C PHE A 210 -13.11 8.47 -3.21
N GLY A 211 -12.93 9.80 -3.12
CA GLY A 211 -12.91 10.51 -1.84
C GLY A 211 -11.70 10.17 -0.97
N LEU A 212 -10.58 9.77 -1.58
CA LEU A 212 -9.32 9.45 -0.91
C LEU A 212 -8.33 10.62 -1.01
N ARG A 213 -7.51 10.82 0.03
CA ARG A 213 -6.40 11.78 0.05
C ARG A 213 -5.11 11.12 0.57
N PRO A 214 -4.55 10.14 -0.17
CA PRO A 214 -3.52 9.24 0.35
C PRO A 214 -2.17 9.91 0.66
N PHE A 215 -1.95 11.14 0.19
CA PHE A 215 -0.70 11.88 0.39
C PHE A 215 -0.83 12.98 1.45
N ASP A 216 -2.02 13.16 2.03
CA ASP A 216 -2.28 14.16 3.06
C ASP A 216 -2.24 13.49 4.44
N GLU A 217 -1.37 13.94 5.33
CA GLU A 217 -1.23 13.34 6.67
C GLU A 217 -2.51 13.43 7.51
N ASP A 218 -3.26 14.54 7.38
CA ASP A 218 -4.52 14.78 8.10
C ASP A 218 -5.71 13.95 7.59
N PHE A 219 -5.53 13.22 6.49
CA PHE A 219 -6.48 12.24 6.01
C PHE A 219 -6.49 11.00 6.92
N TYR A 220 -5.39 10.75 7.60
CA TYR A 220 -5.23 9.62 8.49
C TYR A 220 -5.46 10.05 9.94
N VAL A 221 -5.71 9.06 10.80
CA VAL A 221 -5.72 9.26 12.26
C VAL A 221 -6.81 10.24 12.77
N PRO A 222 -8.04 10.28 12.20
CA PRO A 222 -9.09 11.19 12.69
C PRO A 222 -9.44 10.95 14.17
N GLU A 223 -9.22 9.73 14.65
CA GLU A 223 -9.53 9.30 16.02
C GLU A 223 -8.29 8.98 16.87
N ARG A 224 -7.06 9.24 16.38
CA ARG A 224 -5.82 8.89 17.10
C ARG A 224 -5.72 7.42 17.50
N ARG A 225 -6.37 6.55 16.74
CA ARG A 225 -6.50 5.12 17.03
C ARG A 225 -6.38 4.29 15.76
N ALA A 226 -5.72 3.16 15.91
CA ALA A 226 -5.64 2.11 14.91
C ALA A 226 -5.75 0.73 15.58
N LEU A 227 -5.96 -0.30 14.76
CA LEU A 227 -5.92 -1.69 15.17
C LEU A 227 -4.78 -2.38 14.44
N ILE A 228 -4.03 -3.22 15.15
CA ILE A 228 -3.01 -4.07 14.54
C ILE A 228 -3.51 -5.50 14.55
N VAL A 229 -3.53 -6.13 13.37
CA VAL A 229 -3.70 -7.57 13.22
C VAL A 229 -2.31 -8.17 13.10
N GLU A 230 -1.90 -8.93 14.11
CA GLU A 230 -0.56 -9.52 14.20
C GLU A 230 -0.58 -11.04 14.24
N ARG A 231 0.49 -11.66 13.73
CA ARG A 231 0.75 -13.11 13.85
C ARG A 231 1.73 -13.38 14.98
N THR A 232 1.34 -14.23 15.92
CA THR A 232 2.14 -14.60 17.11
C THR A 232 2.75 -16.00 17.07
N ASP A 233 2.61 -16.71 15.94
CA ASP A 233 3.31 -17.99 15.73
C ASP A 233 4.85 -17.79 15.73
N PRO A 234 5.66 -18.83 15.99
CA PRO A 234 7.12 -18.70 15.96
C PRO A 234 7.62 -18.18 14.60
N VAL A 235 8.58 -17.26 14.65
CA VAL A 235 9.27 -16.75 13.46
C VAL A 235 9.98 -17.90 12.76
N GLN A 236 9.74 -18.06 11.46
CA GLN A 236 10.35 -19.13 10.68
C GLN A 236 11.85 -18.86 10.44
N PRO A 237 12.72 -19.88 10.28
CA PRO A 237 14.16 -19.67 10.11
C PRO A 237 14.57 -18.81 8.89
N ASN A 238 13.69 -18.69 7.90
CA ASN A 238 13.88 -17.87 6.70
C ASN A 238 13.23 -16.47 6.81
N GLU A 239 12.48 -16.20 7.88
CA GLU A 239 11.90 -14.88 8.15
C GLU A 239 13.00 -13.95 8.67
N ARG A 240 13.31 -12.92 7.88
CA ARG A 240 14.27 -11.87 8.22
C ARG A 240 13.53 -10.60 8.58
N THR A 241 14.14 -9.80 9.45
CA THR A 241 13.65 -8.46 9.78
C THR A 241 14.65 -7.40 9.35
N PHE A 242 14.15 -6.20 9.08
CA PHE A 242 14.89 -5.09 8.52
C PHE A 242 14.56 -3.80 9.26
N THR A 243 15.55 -2.94 9.46
CA THR A 243 15.31 -1.56 9.88
C THR A 243 14.68 -0.77 8.73
N LEU A 244 14.04 0.35 9.06
CA LEU A 244 13.53 1.27 8.04
C LEU A 244 14.66 1.80 7.14
N ALA A 245 15.83 2.10 7.72
CA ALA A 245 17.00 2.56 6.99
C ALA A 245 17.56 1.48 6.03
N GLN A 246 17.58 0.21 6.44
CA GLN A 246 17.94 -0.91 5.55
C GLN A 246 16.96 -1.04 4.38
N ALA A 247 15.66 -0.96 4.65
CA ALA A 247 14.63 -1.01 3.61
C ALA A 247 14.70 0.16 2.62
N ARG A 248 15.15 1.33 3.08
CA ARG A 248 15.41 2.51 2.25
C ARG A 248 16.75 2.44 1.50
N GLY A 249 17.60 1.46 1.81
CA GLY A 249 18.94 1.32 1.23
C GLY A 249 19.97 2.30 1.80
N GLU A 250 19.69 2.90 2.95
CA GLU A 250 20.58 3.83 3.67
C GLU A 250 21.59 3.07 4.55
N GLU A 251 21.23 1.86 4.96
CA GLU A 251 22.08 0.92 5.69
C GLU A 251 22.25 -0.39 4.89
N PRO A 252 23.42 -1.05 4.99
CA PRO A 252 23.63 -2.33 4.31
C PRO A 252 22.78 -3.44 4.94
N VAL A 253 22.27 -4.33 4.08
CA VAL A 253 21.68 -5.60 4.49
C VAL A 253 22.80 -6.63 4.63
N ILE A 254 22.93 -7.24 5.81
CA ILE A 254 23.88 -8.33 6.06
C ILE A 254 23.19 -9.65 5.70
N TRP A 255 23.79 -10.42 4.79
CA TRP A 255 23.19 -11.63 4.22
C TRP A 255 23.49 -12.90 5.00
#